data_AF-A0A7W1PMW9-F1
#
_entry.id   AF-A0A7W1PMW9-F1
#
_cell.length_a   1.000
_cell.length_b   1.000
_cell.length_c   1.000
_cell.angle_alpha   90.00
_cell.angle_beta   90.00
_cell.angle_gamma   90.00
#
_symmetry.space_group_name_H-M   'P 1'
#
loop_
_entity.id
_entity.type
_entity.pdbx_description
1 polymer ?
#
loop_
_entity_poly.entity_id
_entity_poly.type
_entity_poly.pdbx_seq_one_letter_code
_entity_poly.pdbx_strand_id
1 'polypeptide(L)'
;LHTFARSIRARVAADAGRTAEALDHLERSSWGMVESIFEAEALDRYYRAELLSELGRHAEALDWYRTIAERATYELVYVAPARWRQGRLYENAGDRARAVEAYRTVTRVWREADPPLREIVTQASRRLRTLGAERSPEPETRLP
;
A
#
# COMPACT_ATOMS: atom_id res chain seq x y z
N LEU A 1 4.12 -17.46 -19.59
CA LEU A 1 2.69 -17.87 -19.42
C LEU A 1 2.33 -18.43 -18.03
N HIS A 2 3.27 -18.81 -17.16
CA HIS A 2 2.94 -19.34 -15.82
C HIS A 2 2.65 -18.25 -14.77
N THR A 3 3.07 -17.01 -15.00
CA THR A 3 2.98 -15.90 -14.03
C THR A 3 1.55 -15.53 -13.68
N PHE A 4 0.70 -15.30 -14.68
CA PHE A 4 -0.71 -14.96 -14.45
C PHE A 4 -1.48 -16.10 -13.74
N ALA A 5 -1.25 -17.35 -14.15
CA ALA A 5 -1.84 -18.51 -13.47
C ALA A 5 -1.43 -18.59 -11.99
N ARG A 6 -0.18 -18.24 -11.65
CA ARG A 6 0.28 -18.14 -10.26
C ARG A 6 -0.40 -17.00 -9.50
N SER A 7 -0.56 -15.82 -10.14
CA SER A 7 -1.33 -14.71 -9.55
C SER A 7 -2.75 -15.15 -9.18
N ILE A 8 -3.47 -15.79 -10.11
CA ILE A 8 -4.83 -16.29 -9.83
C ILE A 8 -4.83 -17.34 -8.72
N ARG A 9 -3.90 -18.30 -8.72
CA ARG A 9 -3.79 -19.30 -7.63
C ARG A 9 -3.49 -18.65 -6.28
N ALA A 10 -2.67 -17.60 -6.25
CA ALA A 10 -2.45 -16.84 -5.03
C ALA A 10 -3.75 -16.25 -4.48
N ARG A 11 -4.61 -15.70 -5.35
CA ARG A 11 -5.92 -15.16 -4.94
C ARG A 11 -6.83 -16.24 -4.37
N VAL A 12 -6.90 -17.40 -5.03
CA VAL A 12 -7.71 -18.54 -4.56
C VAL A 12 -7.21 -19.06 -3.21
N ALA A 13 -5.89 -19.18 -3.03
CA ALA A 13 -5.31 -19.60 -1.77
C ALA A 13 -5.56 -18.57 -0.65
N ALA A 14 -5.45 -17.28 -0.94
CA ALA A 14 -5.72 -16.21 0.03
C ALA A 14 -7.19 -16.18 0.47
N ASP A 15 -8.13 -16.31 -0.47
CA ASP A 15 -9.57 -16.37 -0.18
C ASP A 15 -9.92 -17.59 0.69
N ALA A 16 -9.18 -18.70 0.54
CA ALA A 16 -9.29 -19.88 1.38
C ALA A 16 -8.54 -19.79 2.72
N GLY A 17 -7.98 -18.63 3.09
CA GLY A 17 -7.23 -18.42 4.34
C GLY A 17 -5.84 -19.07 4.36
N ARG A 18 -5.32 -19.54 3.22
CA ARG A 18 -4.00 -20.17 3.09
C ARG A 18 -2.93 -19.13 2.74
N THR A 19 -2.74 -18.16 3.63
CA THR A 19 -1.88 -16.97 3.43
C THR A 19 -0.44 -17.33 3.00
N ALA A 20 0.18 -18.34 3.60
CA ALA A 20 1.55 -18.75 3.26
C ALA A 20 1.65 -19.37 1.85
N GLU A 21 0.66 -20.18 1.45
CA GLU A 21 0.59 -20.74 0.09
C GLU A 21 0.34 -19.66 -0.95
N ALA A 22 -0.54 -18.70 -0.62
CA ALA A 22 -0.80 -17.55 -1.48
C ALA A 22 0.47 -16.74 -1.73
N LEU A 23 1.25 -16.50 -0.67
CA LEU A 23 2.51 -15.78 -0.79
C LEU A 23 3.49 -16.55 -1.69
N ASP A 24 3.70 -17.84 -1.44
CA ASP A 24 4.59 -18.68 -2.24
C ASP A 24 4.28 -18.63 -3.74
N HIS A 25 3.00 -18.62 -4.12
CA HIS A 25 2.60 -18.43 -5.52
C HIS A 25 3.06 -17.09 -6.10
N LEU A 26 2.94 -15.99 -5.34
CA LEU A 26 3.43 -14.66 -5.76
C LEU A 26 4.95 -14.55 -5.75
N GLU A 27 5.66 -15.23 -4.84
CA GLU A 27 7.14 -15.19 -4.85
C GLU A 27 7.72 -15.92 -6.05
N ARG A 28 7.01 -16.92 -6.56
CA ARG A 28 7.34 -17.68 -7.77
C ARG A 28 6.81 -17.04 -9.05
N SER A 29 6.12 -15.90 -8.96
CA SER A 29 5.70 -15.16 -10.14
C SER A 29 6.87 -14.31 -10.63
N SER A 30 7.28 -14.52 -11.89
CA SER A 30 8.33 -13.73 -12.53
C SER A 30 7.66 -12.68 -13.41
N TRP A 31 7.27 -11.56 -12.80
CA TRP A 31 6.90 -10.37 -13.56
C TRP A 31 8.21 -9.74 -14.08
N GLY A 32 8.47 -9.87 -15.39
CA GLY A 32 9.63 -9.25 -16.02
C GLY A 32 9.44 -7.73 -16.14
N MET A 33 10.53 -6.96 -16.14
CA MET A 33 10.52 -5.49 -16.22
C MET A 33 9.81 -4.92 -17.47
N VAL A 34 9.59 -5.75 -18.49
CA VAL A 34 9.07 -5.36 -19.82
C VAL A 34 7.87 -6.23 -20.25
N GLU A 35 7.52 -7.26 -19.47
CA GLU A 35 6.43 -8.17 -19.84
C GLU A 35 5.10 -7.70 -19.26
N SER A 36 4.43 -6.87 -20.06
CA SER A 36 3.05 -6.43 -19.92
C SER A 36 2.76 -5.47 -18.76
N ILE A 37 2.68 -4.18 -19.12
CA ILE A 37 1.93 -3.13 -18.41
C ILE A 37 0.46 -3.50 -18.11
N PHE A 38 -0.03 -4.63 -18.63
CA PHE A 38 -1.36 -5.15 -18.39
C PHE A 38 -1.27 -6.53 -17.75
N GLU A 39 -1.64 -6.63 -16.48
CA GLU A 39 -2.87 -7.32 -16.07
C GLU A 39 -2.92 -7.51 -14.54
N ALA A 40 -1.77 -7.64 -13.86
CA ALA A 40 -1.80 -7.81 -12.40
C ALA A 40 -0.52 -7.39 -11.65
N GLU A 41 0.57 -6.92 -12.27
CA GLU A 41 1.83 -6.75 -11.53
C GLU A 41 1.69 -5.82 -10.31
N ALA A 42 1.09 -4.64 -10.46
CA ALA A 42 0.90 -3.73 -9.33
C ALA A 42 -0.07 -4.30 -8.28
N LEU A 43 -1.10 -5.01 -8.72
CA LEU A 43 -2.02 -5.72 -7.83
C LEU A 43 -1.29 -6.80 -7.04
N ASP A 44 -0.45 -7.60 -7.68
CA ASP A 44 0.34 -8.67 -7.09
C ASP A 44 1.36 -8.10 -6.10
N ARG A 45 2.02 -6.98 -6.42
CA ARG A 45 2.93 -6.29 -5.49
C ARG A 45 2.18 -5.80 -4.24
N TYR A 46 1.02 -5.17 -4.44
CA TYR A 46 0.17 -4.74 -3.33
C TYR A 46 -0.29 -5.95 -2.50
N TYR A 47 -0.74 -7.03 -3.13
CA TYR A 47 -1.22 -8.22 -2.42
C TYR A 47 -0.12 -8.98 -1.71
N ARG A 48 1.08 -9.05 -2.30
CA ARG A 48 2.26 -9.60 -1.64
C ARG A 48 2.55 -8.84 -0.34
N ALA A 49 2.45 -7.52 -0.37
CA ALA A 49 2.61 -6.69 0.83
C ALA A 49 1.53 -6.97 1.90
N GLU A 50 0.26 -7.15 1.49
CA GLU A 50 -0.82 -7.53 2.42
C GLU A 50 -0.54 -8.90 3.07
N LEU A 51 -0.21 -9.92 2.28
CA LEU A 51 0.08 -11.27 2.77
C LEU A 51 1.31 -11.30 3.71
N LEU A 52 2.36 -10.57 3.36
CA LEU A 52 3.53 -10.40 4.23
C LEU A 52 3.14 -9.72 5.55
N SER A 53 2.30 -8.68 5.49
CA SER A 53 1.81 -8.00 6.69
C SER A 53 0.98 -8.93 7.59
N GLU A 54 0.11 -9.76 7.01
CA GLU A 54 -0.69 -10.76 7.75
C GLU A 54 0.18 -11.80 8.44
N LEU A 55 1.30 -12.20 7.81
CA LEU A 55 2.28 -13.13 8.38
C LEU A 55 3.24 -12.48 9.39
N GLY A 56 3.06 -11.19 9.71
CA GLY A 56 3.96 -10.45 10.63
C GLY A 56 5.30 -10.02 10.01
N ARG A 57 5.51 -10.25 8.71
CA ARG A 57 6.72 -9.86 7.96
C ARG A 57 6.66 -8.38 7.56
N HIS A 58 6.52 -7.51 8.55
CA HIS A 58 6.19 -6.09 8.37
C HIS A 58 7.25 -5.29 7.60
N ALA A 59 8.55 -5.57 7.81
CA ALA A 59 9.62 -4.88 7.09
C ALA A 59 9.54 -5.15 5.58
N GLU A 60 9.36 -6.41 5.19
CA GLU A 60 9.23 -6.79 3.78
C GLU A 60 7.93 -6.25 3.18
N ALA A 61 6.83 -6.24 3.95
CA ALA A 61 5.58 -5.62 3.51
C ALA A 61 5.78 -4.13 3.18
N LEU A 62 6.50 -3.38 4.04
CA LEU A 62 6.82 -1.97 3.81
C LEU A 62 7.64 -1.76 2.55
N ASP A 63 8.61 -2.63 2.28
CA ASP A 63 9.41 -2.58 1.05
C ASP A 63 8.55 -2.77 -0.20
N TRP A 64 7.63 -3.73 -0.20
CA TRP A 64 6.71 -3.92 -1.32
C TRP A 64 5.74 -2.75 -1.49
N TYR A 65 5.15 -2.23 -0.42
CA TYR A 65 4.27 -1.05 -0.50
C TYR A 65 4.97 0.18 -1.08
N ARG A 66 6.27 0.35 -0.79
CA ARG A 66 7.05 1.49 -1.29
C ARG A 66 7.20 1.46 -2.81
N THR A 67 7.19 0.28 -3.43
CA THR A 67 7.29 0.15 -4.90
C THR A 67 6.04 0.60 -5.66
N ILE A 68 4.92 0.83 -4.98
CA ILE A 68 3.66 1.21 -5.61
C ILE A 68 3.75 2.65 -6.17
N ALA A 69 3.28 2.80 -7.42
CA ALA A 69 3.33 4.03 -8.22
C ALA A 69 4.73 4.48 -8.64
N GLU A 70 5.71 3.56 -8.68
CA GLU A 70 7.04 3.84 -9.23
C GLU A 70 7.13 3.57 -10.75
N ARG A 71 6.25 2.73 -11.33
CA ARG A 71 6.43 2.24 -12.71
C ARG A 71 5.38 2.68 -13.71
N ALA A 72 4.12 2.84 -13.29
CA ALA A 72 3.04 3.20 -14.20
C ALA A 72 1.89 3.97 -13.55
N THR A 73 1.18 4.77 -14.36
CA THR A 73 0.04 5.59 -13.91
C THR A 73 -1.16 4.76 -13.44
N TYR A 74 -1.36 3.54 -13.94
CA TYR A 74 -2.48 2.70 -13.49
C TYR A 74 -2.31 2.23 -12.04
N GLU A 75 -1.11 2.31 -11.47
CA GLU A 75 -0.84 1.96 -10.07
C GLU A 75 -1.41 2.98 -9.09
N LEU A 76 -1.82 4.17 -9.57
CA LEU A 76 -2.32 5.25 -8.73
C LEU A 76 -3.53 4.83 -7.88
N VAL A 77 -4.32 3.85 -8.35
CA VAL A 77 -5.44 3.29 -7.59
C VAL A 77 -5.00 2.63 -6.27
N TYR A 78 -3.74 2.18 -6.18
CA TYR A 78 -3.17 1.53 -5.00
C TYR A 78 -2.39 2.47 -4.08
N VAL A 79 -2.17 3.75 -4.46
CA VAL A 79 -1.34 4.68 -3.67
C VAL A 79 -1.94 4.93 -2.28
N ALA A 80 -3.21 5.32 -2.20
CA ALA A 80 -3.84 5.60 -0.92
C ALA A 80 -4.03 4.32 -0.06
N PRO A 81 -4.46 3.16 -0.61
CA PRO A 81 -4.45 1.90 0.12
C PRO A 81 -3.07 1.53 0.68
N ALA A 82 -2.02 1.58 -0.15
CA ALA A 82 -0.65 1.27 0.28
C ALA A 82 -0.18 2.22 1.38
N ARG A 83 -0.42 3.53 1.23
CA ARG A 83 -0.06 4.53 2.24
C ARG A 83 -0.85 4.37 3.53
N TRP A 84 -2.12 3.95 3.47
CA TRP A 84 -2.89 3.61 4.66
C TRP A 84 -2.25 2.44 5.44
N ARG A 85 -1.86 1.37 4.73
CA ARG A 85 -1.17 0.22 5.34
C ARG A 85 0.18 0.59 5.92
N GLN A 86 1.00 1.31 5.16
CA GLN A 86 2.30 1.82 5.61
C GLN A 86 2.16 2.67 6.88
N GLY A 87 1.19 3.60 6.93
CA GLY A 87 0.97 4.43 8.10
C GLY A 87 0.73 3.62 9.36
N ARG A 88 -0.12 2.58 9.28
CA ARG A 88 -0.39 1.68 10.41
C ARG A 88 0.84 0.88 10.83
N LEU A 89 1.60 0.36 9.87
CA LEU A 89 2.82 -0.40 10.16
C LEU A 89 3.89 0.47 10.81
N TYR A 90 4.12 1.68 10.30
CA TYR A 90 5.05 2.64 10.91
C TYR A 90 4.61 3.05 12.31
N GLU A 91 3.32 3.31 12.50
CA GLU A 91 2.80 3.68 13.81
C GLU A 91 2.97 2.56 14.84
N ASN A 92 2.67 1.31 14.45
CA ASN A 92 2.90 0.13 15.30
C ASN A 92 4.39 -0.07 15.63
N ALA A 93 5.28 0.28 14.70
CA ALA A 93 6.72 0.23 14.91
C ALA A 93 7.27 1.44 15.69
N GLY A 94 6.42 2.40 16.09
CA GLY A 94 6.84 3.62 16.78
C GLY A 94 7.47 4.70 15.88
N ASP A 95 7.53 4.49 14.56
CA ASP A 95 8.03 5.49 13.61
C ASP A 95 6.92 6.50 13.30
N ARG A 96 6.72 7.42 14.25
CA ARG A 96 5.72 8.48 14.16
C ARG A 96 5.88 9.34 12.91
N ALA A 97 7.11 9.67 12.52
CA ALA A 97 7.37 10.60 11.42
C ALA A 97 6.85 10.02 10.10
N ARG A 98 7.22 8.76 9.79
CA ARG A 98 6.75 8.09 8.58
C ARG A 98 5.26 7.76 8.63
N ALA A 99 4.72 7.45 9.81
CA ALA A 99 3.29 7.24 9.98
C ALA A 99 2.48 8.49 9.59
N VAL A 100 2.91 9.67 10.08
CA VAL A 100 2.28 10.97 9.76
C VAL A 100 2.35 11.27 8.26
N GLU A 101 3.50 11.09 7.63
CA GLU A 101 3.66 11.31 6.19
C GLU A 101 2.71 10.42 5.36
N ALA A 102 2.62 9.14 5.74
CA ALA A 102 1.76 8.18 5.07
C ALA A 102 0.27 8.56 5.22
N TYR A 103 -0.19 8.90 6.42
CA TYR A 103 -1.58 9.32 6.63
C TYR A 103 -1.94 10.65 5.95
N ARG A 104 -1.01 11.62 5.89
CA ARG A 104 -1.20 12.86 5.11
C ARG A 104 -1.38 12.57 3.62
N THR A 105 -0.66 11.57 3.10
CA THR A 105 -0.83 11.17 1.71
C THR A 105 -2.22 10.60 1.47
N VAL A 106 -2.74 9.78 2.38
CA VAL A 106 -4.11 9.24 2.29
C VAL A 106 -5.14 10.38 2.24
N THR A 107 -5.09 11.32 3.18
CA THR A 107 -6.07 12.43 3.24
C THR A 107 -5.98 13.36 2.04
N ARG A 108 -4.79 13.51 1.44
CA ARG A 108 -4.58 14.31 0.22
C ARG A 108 -5.10 13.61 -1.04
N VAL A 109 -4.73 12.34 -1.24
CA VAL A 109 -5.06 11.57 -2.46
C VAL A 109 -6.55 11.22 -2.51
N TRP A 110 -7.15 10.89 -1.37
CA TRP A 110 -8.55 10.51 -1.26
C TRP A 110 -9.45 11.59 -0.67
N ARG A 111 -9.07 12.88 -0.77
CA ARG A 111 -9.85 14.00 -0.22
C ARG A 111 -11.31 14.04 -0.70
N GLU A 112 -11.55 13.61 -1.93
CA GLU A 112 -12.85 13.59 -2.61
C GLU A 112 -13.31 12.15 -2.92
N ALA A 113 -12.81 11.16 -2.18
CA ALA A 113 -13.12 9.77 -2.46
C ALA A 113 -14.62 9.47 -2.33
N ASP A 114 -15.06 8.45 -3.07
CA ASP A 114 -16.42 7.94 -3.03
C ASP A 114 -16.82 7.54 -1.60
N PRO A 115 -18.12 7.59 -1.25
CA PRO A 115 -18.59 7.36 0.11
C PRO A 115 -18.00 6.13 0.83
N PRO A 116 -17.85 4.95 0.18
CA PRO A 116 -17.27 3.77 0.83
C PRO A 116 -15.80 3.95 1.27
N LEU A 117 -15.05 4.82 0.61
CA LEU A 117 -13.62 5.04 0.87
C LEU A 117 -13.36 6.20 1.86
N ARG A 118 -14.37 7.05 2.12
CA ARG A 118 -14.25 8.18 3.06
C ARG A 118 -14.00 7.77 4.50
N GLU A 119 -14.41 6.56 4.88
CA GLU A 119 -14.13 6.03 6.22
C GLU A 119 -12.62 5.90 6.46
N ILE A 120 -11.85 5.44 5.47
CA ILE A 120 -10.38 5.34 5.58
C ILE A 120 -9.76 6.74 5.74
N VAL A 121 -10.26 7.73 5.00
CA VAL A 121 -9.81 9.13 5.12
C VAL A 121 -10.11 9.70 6.50
N THR A 122 -11.28 9.38 7.05
CA THR A 122 -11.71 9.79 8.39
C THR A 122 -10.82 9.16 9.47
N GLN A 123 -10.50 7.87 9.33
CA GLN A 123 -9.57 7.18 10.22
C GLN A 123 -8.16 7.76 10.12
N ALA A 124 -7.61 7.95 8.92
CA ALA A 124 -6.31 8.57 8.71
C ALA A 124 -6.23 9.96 9.35
N SER A 125 -7.28 10.78 9.17
CA SER A 125 -7.39 12.09 9.81
C SER A 125 -7.38 11.98 11.33
N ARG A 126 -8.11 11.02 11.90
CA ARG A 126 -8.12 10.77 13.35
C ARG A 126 -6.73 10.35 13.86
N ARG A 127 -6.03 9.47 13.14
CA ARG A 127 -4.64 9.09 13.49
C ARG A 127 -3.71 10.29 13.46
N LEU A 128 -3.82 11.17 12.47
CA LEU A 128 -3.05 12.43 12.46
C LEU A 128 -3.31 13.29 13.70
N ARG A 129 -4.54 13.36 14.20
CA ARG A 129 -4.88 14.05 15.47
C ARG A 129 -4.21 13.42 16.67
N THR A 130 -4.35 12.11 16.82
CA THR A 130 -3.70 11.35 17.88
C THR A 130 -2.18 11.52 17.82
N LEU A 131 -1.63 11.59 16.61
CA LEU A 131 -0.22 11.84 16.34
C LEU A 131 0.12 13.34 16.29
N GLY A 132 -0.70 14.23 16.87
CA GLY A 132 -0.42 15.67 17.01
C GLY A 132 -0.03 16.40 15.71
N ALA A 133 -0.51 15.93 14.55
CA ALA A 133 -0.08 16.33 13.22
C ALA A 133 -1.22 16.91 12.35
N GLU A 134 -2.25 17.49 12.99
CA GLU A 134 -3.45 18.08 12.37
C GLU A 134 -3.18 19.16 11.33
N ARG A 135 -2.01 19.82 11.40
CA ARG A 135 -1.58 20.86 10.48
C ARG A 135 -0.22 20.45 9.88
N SER A 136 -0.09 20.58 8.55
CA SER A 136 1.20 20.43 7.84
C SER A 136 2.07 21.67 8.03
N PRO A 137 3.40 21.56 7.79
CA PRO A 137 4.34 22.67 7.88
C PRO A 137 3.87 23.82 6.98
N GLU A 138 4.09 25.06 7.42
CA GLU A 138 3.90 26.24 6.59
C GLU A 138 4.62 26.04 5.23
N PRO A 139 4.08 26.59 4.13
CA PRO A 139 4.82 26.61 2.88
C PRO A 139 6.17 27.30 3.16
N GLU A 140 7.28 26.68 2.77
CA GLU A 140 8.56 27.37 2.66
C GLU A 140 8.31 28.56 1.73
N THR A 141 8.22 29.74 2.32
CA THR A 141 8.24 31.02 1.64
C THR A 141 9.57 31.11 0.91
N ARG A 142 9.64 30.62 -0.33
CA ARG A 142 10.69 31.06 -1.25
C ARG A 142 10.22 32.36 -1.87
N LEU A 143 10.74 33.45 -1.28
CA LEU A 143 10.92 34.74 -1.94
C LEU A 143 12.43 35.04 -1.93
N PRO A 144 12.97 35.78 -2.91
CA PRO A 144 12.30 36.44 -4.05
C PRO A 144 12.49 35.70 -5.39
#